data_AF-A0A4Q5XCF9-F1
#
_entry.id   AF-A0A4Q5XCF9-F1
#
_cell.length_a   1.000
_cell.length_b   1.000
_cell.length_c   1.000
_cell.angle_alpha   90.00
_cell.angle_beta   90.00
_cell.angle_gamma   90.00
#
_symmetry.space_group_name_H-M   'P 1'
#
loop_
_entity.id
_entity.type
_entity.pdbx_description
1 polymer ?
#
loop_
_entity_poly.entity_id
_entity_poly.type
_entity_poly.pdbx_seq_one_letter_code
_entity_poly.pdbx_strand_id
1 'polypeptide(L)'
;MSRGAPHRPFHDVQSYITSAGIGAKLTELFAARWRAAGGAPLELAEPVGSLAGYEPAAATPLAARRVALSRVDPFGMPEGAPRCREVTDLTLDAIAAARRLIYIETQYFSSKEVGDALAARLKATDREPLDVVLVLNEHAETVKEEIAVGLAQAKVLKELREAVAGSPNHLGIYFTVPRTEPGVEPRHATYIHSKLLIVDDCFMSVGSANLTNRSTCIDTELNIAVEVQGEDEELMSSIRAARRSLLAEHLGVADLEQTEGLVAELDERANARRDRLRQHPSPTESEKEILNVIDPMVLPFDPGAPEVDDRSIFVGGVGALWDRFIAGPAPGEYLEDRRTA
;
A
#
# COMPACT_ATOMS: atom_id res chain seq x y z
N MET A 1 11.80 -17.49 -19.28
CA MET A 1 10.93 -17.20 -20.44
C MET A 1 9.49 -17.19 -19.95
N SER A 2 8.78 -16.07 -20.09
CA SER A 2 7.38 -15.96 -19.68
C SER A 2 6.53 -16.91 -20.51
N ARG A 3 5.65 -17.69 -19.87
CA ARG A 3 4.84 -18.75 -20.52
C ARG A 3 3.71 -18.24 -21.42
N GLY A 4 3.75 -16.98 -21.86
CA GLY A 4 2.73 -16.39 -22.75
C GLY A 4 1.33 -16.27 -22.15
N ALA A 5 1.15 -16.50 -20.85
CA ALA A 5 -0.13 -16.31 -20.18
C ALA A 5 -0.42 -14.80 -20.05
N PRO A 6 -1.66 -14.34 -20.30
CA PRO A 6 -2.07 -12.97 -20.02
C PRO A 6 -1.80 -12.63 -18.55
N HIS A 7 -1.05 -11.57 -18.31
CA HIS A 7 -0.82 -11.01 -16.99
C HIS A 7 -1.98 -10.07 -16.62
N ARG A 8 -2.28 -9.96 -15.32
CA ARG A 8 -3.35 -9.08 -14.82
C ARG A 8 -3.01 -7.62 -15.11
N PRO A 9 -3.98 -6.71 -15.29
CA PRO A 9 -3.66 -5.28 -15.35
C PRO A 9 -2.86 -4.87 -14.10
N PHE A 10 -1.86 -4.02 -14.25
CA PHE A 10 -0.93 -3.65 -13.19
C PHE A 10 -0.78 -2.13 -13.19
N HIS A 11 -1.04 -1.55 -12.03
CA HIS A 11 -0.94 -0.12 -11.78
C HIS A 11 0.21 0.12 -10.80
N ASP A 12 1.09 1.04 -11.16
CA ASP A 12 2.22 1.44 -10.32
C ASP A 12 2.56 2.89 -10.59
N VAL A 13 3.19 3.54 -9.61
CA VAL A 13 3.60 4.93 -9.69
C VAL A 13 5.10 5.00 -9.49
N GLN A 14 5.79 5.56 -10.48
CA GLN A 14 7.22 5.81 -10.41
C GLN A 14 7.49 7.30 -10.56
N SER A 15 8.66 7.72 -10.09
CA SER A 15 9.17 9.08 -10.28
C SER A 15 10.45 9.05 -11.09
N TYR A 16 10.68 10.12 -11.85
CA TYR A 16 11.97 10.39 -12.46
C TYR A 16 12.42 11.78 -11.99
N ILE A 17 13.72 11.93 -11.74
CA ILE A 17 14.32 13.17 -11.22
C ILE A 17 15.51 13.51 -12.10
N THR A 18 15.58 14.76 -12.56
CA THR A 18 16.64 15.27 -13.42
C THR A 18 17.72 16.06 -12.65
N SER A 19 17.54 16.24 -11.33
CA SER A 19 18.51 16.91 -10.46
C SER A 19 19.81 16.11 -10.31
N ALA A 20 20.93 16.73 -10.70
CA ALA A 20 22.27 16.16 -10.52
C ALA A 20 22.60 15.87 -9.05
N GLY A 21 22.12 16.72 -8.12
CA GLY A 21 22.35 16.53 -6.69
C GLY A 21 21.65 15.30 -6.14
N ILE A 22 20.39 15.06 -6.55
CA ILE A 22 19.67 13.84 -6.18
C ILE A 22 20.31 12.62 -6.85
N GLY A 23 20.70 12.72 -8.12
CA GLY A 23 21.42 11.67 -8.84
C GLY A 23 22.68 11.23 -8.08
N ALA A 24 23.52 12.18 -7.67
CA ALA A 24 24.72 11.89 -6.89
C ALA A 24 24.42 11.18 -5.56
N LYS A 25 23.34 11.56 -4.86
CA LYS A 25 22.92 10.91 -3.61
C LYS A 25 22.41 9.49 -3.82
N LEU A 26 21.65 9.24 -4.89
CA LEU A 26 21.24 7.88 -5.26
C LEU A 26 22.45 7.01 -5.62
N THR A 27 23.44 7.58 -6.32
CA THR A 27 24.70 6.90 -6.65
C THR A 27 25.49 6.54 -5.39
N GLU A 28 25.58 7.44 -4.42
CA GLU A 28 26.22 7.20 -3.12
C GLU A 28 25.55 6.03 -2.37
N LEU A 29 24.22 6.05 -2.28
CA LEU A 29 23.43 4.97 -1.66
C LEU A 29 23.65 3.62 -2.36
N PHE A 30 23.61 3.61 -3.69
CA PHE A 30 23.86 2.40 -4.48
C PHE A 30 25.26 1.85 -4.23
N ALA A 31 26.30 2.67 -4.32
CA ALA A 31 27.69 2.25 -4.15
C ALA A 31 27.97 1.72 -2.74
N ALA A 32 27.37 2.34 -1.72
CA ALA A 32 27.48 1.88 -0.34
C ALA A 32 26.84 0.51 -0.14
N ARG A 33 25.63 0.30 -0.68
CA ARG A 33 24.94 -1.00 -0.63
C ARG A 33 25.66 -2.07 -1.43
N TRP A 34 26.22 -1.74 -2.60
CA TRP A 34 27.04 -2.65 -3.40
C TRP A 34 28.24 -3.16 -2.60
N ARG A 35 28.98 -2.24 -1.95
CA ARG A 35 30.12 -2.60 -1.10
C ARG A 35 29.70 -3.49 0.08
N ALA A 36 28.60 -3.14 0.76
CA ALA A 36 28.09 -3.92 1.88
C ALA A 36 27.63 -5.34 1.47
N ALA A 37 27.14 -5.50 0.24
CA ALA A 37 26.79 -6.80 -0.33
C ALA A 37 28.02 -7.64 -0.75
N GLY A 38 29.25 -7.16 -0.51
CA GLY A 38 30.49 -7.85 -0.89
C GLY A 38 30.91 -7.61 -2.35
N GLY A 39 30.32 -6.60 -3.00
CA GLY A 39 30.70 -6.20 -4.34
C GLY A 39 32.15 -5.73 -4.44
N ALA A 40 32.79 -6.00 -5.58
CA ALA A 40 34.14 -5.51 -5.89
C ALA A 40 34.17 -3.96 -5.92
N PRO A 41 35.35 -3.33 -5.79
CA PRO A 41 35.48 -1.88 -5.95
C PRO A 41 34.77 -1.39 -7.22
N LEU A 42 33.88 -0.41 -7.04
CA LEU A 42 33.03 0.11 -8.09
C LEU A 42 33.52 1.51 -8.49
N GLU A 43 33.98 1.64 -9.72
CA GLU A 43 34.26 2.94 -10.33
C GLU A 43 33.11 3.28 -11.28
N LEU A 44 32.32 4.29 -10.93
CA LEU A 44 31.22 4.77 -11.76
C LEU A 44 31.73 5.91 -12.64
N ALA A 45 31.36 5.87 -13.92
CA ALA A 45 31.67 6.96 -14.82
C ALA A 45 30.92 8.23 -14.40
N GLU A 46 31.59 9.39 -14.52
CA GLU A 46 30.93 10.67 -14.34
C GLU A 46 29.78 10.82 -15.35
N PRO A 47 28.59 11.28 -14.92
CA PRO A 47 27.48 11.53 -15.83
C PRO A 47 27.90 12.49 -16.94
N VAL A 48 27.71 12.09 -18.19
CA VAL A 48 27.99 12.94 -19.35
C VAL A 48 26.71 13.67 -19.77
N GLY A 49 26.74 15.01 -19.77
CA GLY A 49 25.63 15.84 -20.20
C GLY A 49 24.66 16.21 -19.08
N SER A 50 23.57 16.89 -19.45
CA SER A 50 22.51 17.31 -18.53
C SER A 50 21.17 16.70 -18.93
N LEU A 51 20.44 16.19 -17.94
CA LEU A 51 19.06 15.74 -18.11
C LEU A 51 18.03 16.85 -17.82
N ALA A 52 18.46 18.10 -17.67
CA ALA A 52 17.57 19.20 -17.29
C ALA A 52 16.40 19.46 -18.27
N GLY A 53 16.51 19.00 -19.52
CA GLY A 53 15.43 19.05 -20.52
C GLY A 53 14.80 17.69 -20.84
N TYR A 54 15.09 16.65 -20.05
CA TYR A 54 14.49 15.34 -20.24
C TYR A 54 13.08 15.32 -19.65
N GLU A 55 12.09 15.17 -20.53
CA GLU A 55 10.68 15.10 -20.17
C GLU A 55 10.04 13.88 -20.86
N PRO A 56 9.74 12.80 -20.13
CA PRO A 56 9.00 11.66 -20.66
C PRO A 56 7.59 12.10 -21.07
N ALA A 57 7.18 11.73 -22.28
CA ALA A 57 5.92 12.19 -22.88
C ALA A 57 4.64 11.84 -22.08
N ALA A 58 4.69 10.86 -21.17
CA ALA A 58 3.57 10.40 -20.36
C ALA A 58 3.75 10.65 -18.85
N ALA A 59 4.71 11.49 -18.46
CA ALA A 59 4.88 11.83 -17.06
C ALA A 59 4.02 13.04 -16.66
N THR A 60 3.50 13.02 -15.44
CA THR A 60 2.86 14.18 -14.83
C THR A 60 3.95 15.04 -14.16
N PRO A 61 4.22 16.26 -14.65
CA PRO A 61 5.26 17.10 -14.07
C PRO A 61 4.83 17.61 -12.69
N LEU A 62 5.76 17.60 -11.75
CA LEU A 62 5.63 18.27 -10.45
C LEU A 62 6.52 19.51 -10.43
N ALA A 63 5.99 20.64 -9.99
CA ALA A 63 6.74 21.90 -9.87
C ALA A 63 7.65 21.94 -8.63
N ALA A 64 8.28 20.81 -8.31
CA ALA A 64 9.10 20.64 -7.12
C ALA A 64 10.49 21.23 -7.31
N ARG A 65 10.80 22.29 -6.55
CA ARG A 65 12.16 22.88 -6.50
C ARG A 65 13.07 22.17 -5.49
N ARG A 66 12.49 21.47 -4.52
CA ARG A 66 13.17 20.70 -3.48
C ARG A 66 12.56 19.31 -3.40
N VAL A 67 13.42 18.32 -3.25
CA VAL A 67 13.05 16.92 -3.14
C VAL A 67 13.85 16.33 -1.99
N ALA A 68 13.18 15.56 -1.14
CA ALA A 68 13.80 14.77 -0.09
C ALA A 68 13.87 13.30 -0.49
N LEU A 69 14.94 12.63 -0.06
CA LEU A 69 15.03 11.17 -0.04
C LEU A 69 14.76 10.73 1.40
N SER A 70 13.94 9.71 1.57
CA SER A 70 13.69 9.09 2.87
C SER A 70 13.84 7.58 2.75
N ARG A 71 14.46 6.98 3.77
CA ARG A 71 14.82 5.56 3.77
C ARG A 71 14.12 4.80 4.89
N VAL A 72 13.93 3.51 4.66
CA VAL A 72 13.94 2.52 5.74
C VAL A 72 15.19 1.70 5.53
N ASP A 73 16.03 1.59 6.55
CA ASP A 73 17.22 0.75 6.48
C ASP A 73 17.55 0.25 7.90
N PRO A 74 17.41 -1.06 8.17
CA PRO A 74 17.71 -1.61 9.50
C PRO A 74 19.19 -1.45 9.88
N PHE A 75 20.08 -1.25 8.91
CA PHE A 75 21.51 -1.08 9.10
C PHE A 75 21.97 0.39 8.95
N GLY A 76 21.06 1.31 8.58
CA GLY A 76 21.35 2.74 8.48
C GLY A 76 22.42 3.10 7.45
N MET A 77 22.49 2.42 6.31
CA MET A 77 23.52 2.70 5.29
C MET A 77 23.27 4.05 4.60
N PRO A 78 24.33 4.80 4.21
CA PRO A 78 25.74 4.42 4.22
C PRO A 78 26.48 4.63 5.54
N GLU A 79 25.90 5.36 6.49
CA GLU A 79 26.59 5.78 7.72
C GLU A 79 26.73 4.66 8.78
N GLY A 80 25.86 3.65 8.75
CA GLY A 80 25.75 2.60 9.78
C GLY A 80 24.78 2.98 10.91
N ALA A 81 24.24 1.99 11.64
CA ALA A 81 23.12 2.13 12.60
C ALA A 81 23.29 3.29 13.63
N PRO A 82 22.23 4.04 13.99
CA PRO A 82 20.90 3.55 14.41
C PRO A 82 19.90 3.31 13.27
N ARG A 83 18.90 2.43 13.53
CA ARG A 83 17.84 2.04 12.57
C ARG A 83 17.27 3.27 11.87
N CYS A 84 17.36 3.30 10.54
CA CYS A 84 16.77 4.35 9.73
C CYS A 84 15.31 4.00 9.45
N ARG A 85 14.40 4.91 9.80
CA ARG A 85 12.94 4.79 9.66
C ARG A 85 12.31 6.08 9.14
N GLU A 86 13.09 6.84 8.36
CA GLU A 86 12.72 8.17 7.84
C GLU A 86 11.39 8.13 7.07
N VAL A 87 11.14 7.08 6.27
CA VAL A 87 9.87 6.94 5.54
C VAL A 87 8.69 6.78 6.50
N THR A 88 8.87 5.97 7.54
CA THR A 88 7.83 5.72 8.55
C THR A 88 7.54 6.99 9.33
N ASP A 89 8.57 7.67 9.83
CA ASP A 89 8.41 8.90 10.60
C ASP A 89 7.73 10.00 9.77
N LEU A 90 8.15 10.20 8.52
CA LEU A 90 7.50 11.15 7.61
C LEU A 90 6.04 10.80 7.33
N THR A 91 5.70 9.51 7.22
CA THR A 91 4.33 9.06 7.00
C THR A 91 3.45 9.36 8.22
N LEU A 92 3.95 9.09 9.43
CA LEU A 92 3.24 9.37 10.68
C LEU A 92 3.04 10.88 10.89
N ASP A 93 4.09 11.67 10.64
CA ASP A 93 4.04 13.13 10.72
C ASP A 93 3.04 13.72 9.71
N ALA A 94 3.04 13.23 8.47
CA ALA A 94 2.10 13.66 7.44
C ALA A 94 0.65 13.34 7.81
N ILE A 95 0.37 12.14 8.34
CA ILE A 95 -0.96 11.75 8.81
C ILE A 95 -1.42 12.64 9.97
N ALA A 96 -0.55 12.92 10.94
CA ALA A 96 -0.87 13.77 12.08
C ALA A 96 -1.13 15.23 11.66
N ALA A 97 -0.40 15.72 10.65
CA ALA A 97 -0.53 17.06 10.10
C ALA A 97 -1.79 17.26 9.23
N ALA A 98 -2.33 16.18 8.65
CA ALA A 98 -3.45 16.23 7.70
C ALA A 98 -4.66 17.02 8.22
N ARG A 99 -5.24 17.84 7.35
CA ARG A 99 -6.39 18.70 7.66
C ARG A 99 -7.64 18.30 6.91
N ARG A 100 -7.55 18.10 5.59
CA ARG A 100 -8.70 17.97 4.68
C ARG A 100 -8.68 16.67 3.89
N LEU A 101 -7.50 16.19 3.46
CA LEU A 101 -7.39 15.02 2.60
C LEU A 101 -6.13 14.19 2.89
N ILE A 102 -6.32 12.87 3.02
CA ILE A 102 -5.27 11.87 2.90
C ILE A 102 -5.63 10.96 1.72
N TYR A 103 -4.76 10.87 0.72
CA TYR A 103 -4.89 9.96 -0.41
C TYR A 103 -3.73 8.97 -0.40
N ILE A 104 -4.04 7.68 -0.29
CA ILE A 104 -3.06 6.60 -0.23
C ILE A 104 -3.34 5.60 -1.33
N GLU A 105 -2.29 5.23 -2.05
CA GLU A 105 -2.27 4.00 -2.83
C GLU A 105 -1.17 3.08 -2.30
N THR A 106 -1.52 1.84 -1.98
CA THR A 106 -0.54 0.88 -1.47
C THR A 106 -0.92 -0.53 -1.87
N GLN A 107 0.09 -1.33 -2.20
CA GLN A 107 -0.06 -2.76 -2.47
C GLN A 107 -0.63 -3.53 -1.26
N TYR A 108 -0.11 -3.20 -0.07
CA TYR A 108 -0.50 -3.80 1.20
C TYR A 108 -0.63 -2.74 2.29
N PHE A 109 -1.58 -2.94 3.19
CA PHE A 109 -1.74 -2.12 4.38
C PHE A 109 -2.00 -2.97 5.63
N SER A 110 -0.92 -3.38 6.29
CA SER A 110 -0.96 -4.19 7.51
C SER A 110 -0.17 -3.60 8.69
N SER A 111 0.38 -2.39 8.53
CA SER A 111 1.12 -1.71 9.60
C SER A 111 0.18 -1.26 10.72
N LYS A 112 0.43 -1.75 11.94
CA LYS A 112 -0.33 -1.30 13.12
C LYS A 112 -0.07 0.16 13.44
N GLU A 113 1.20 0.58 13.38
CA GLU A 113 1.62 1.94 13.74
C GLU A 113 0.95 2.98 12.84
N VAL A 114 0.95 2.74 11.52
CA VAL A 114 0.27 3.61 10.55
C VAL A 114 -1.25 3.52 10.68
N GLY A 115 -1.80 2.32 10.91
CA GLY A 115 -3.23 2.12 11.17
C GLY A 115 -3.72 2.88 12.40
N ASP A 116 -2.98 2.82 13.50
CA ASP A 116 -3.29 3.54 14.75
C ASP A 116 -3.23 5.06 14.54
N ALA A 117 -2.24 5.55 13.78
CA ALA A 117 -2.12 6.98 13.45
C ALA A 117 -3.32 7.47 12.61
N LEU A 118 -3.72 6.73 11.57
CA LEU A 118 -4.91 7.05 10.78
C LEU A 118 -6.18 6.97 11.62
N ALA A 119 -6.34 5.94 12.45
CA ALA A 119 -7.48 5.79 13.34
C ALA A 119 -7.58 6.96 14.34
N ALA A 120 -6.46 7.37 14.92
CA ALA A 120 -6.41 8.53 15.82
C ALA A 120 -6.82 9.81 15.08
N ARG A 121 -6.31 10.01 13.86
CA ARG A 121 -6.66 11.18 13.06
C ARG A 121 -8.12 11.18 12.62
N LEU A 122 -8.68 10.02 12.24
CA LEU A 122 -10.10 9.84 11.88
C LEU A 122 -11.04 10.07 13.08
N LYS A 123 -10.60 9.82 14.31
CA LYS A 123 -11.39 10.09 15.53
C LYS A 123 -11.32 11.54 15.99
N ALA A 124 -10.32 12.29 15.55
CA ALA A 124 -10.15 13.70 15.94
C ALA A 124 -11.29 14.56 15.38
N THR A 125 -11.90 15.36 16.27
CA THR A 125 -13.08 16.22 15.97
C THR A 125 -12.80 17.70 16.17
N ASP A 126 -11.54 18.06 16.45
CA ASP A 126 -11.06 19.42 16.70
C ASP A 126 -10.69 20.19 15.42
N ARG A 127 -10.95 19.60 14.24
CA ARG A 127 -10.57 20.12 12.92
C ARG A 127 -11.73 20.01 11.93
N GLU A 128 -11.54 20.61 10.76
CA GLU A 128 -12.43 20.40 9.62
C GLU A 128 -12.54 18.91 9.25
N PRO A 129 -13.68 18.48 8.68
CA PRO A 129 -13.86 17.11 8.21
C PRO A 129 -12.74 16.67 7.27
N LEU A 130 -12.17 15.50 7.57
CA LEU A 130 -11.11 14.87 6.80
C LEU A 130 -11.68 13.81 5.88
N ASP A 131 -11.31 13.86 4.59
CA ASP A 131 -11.45 12.75 3.66
C ASP A 131 -10.20 11.85 3.71
N VAL A 132 -10.36 10.55 3.95
CA VAL A 132 -9.30 9.55 3.79
C VAL A 132 -9.68 8.61 2.66
N VAL A 133 -8.91 8.62 1.58
CA VAL A 133 -9.09 7.75 0.42
C VAL A 133 -7.94 6.76 0.36
N LEU A 134 -8.26 5.47 0.37
CA LEU A 134 -7.30 4.38 0.34
C LEU A 134 -7.59 3.47 -0.86
N VAL A 135 -6.62 3.32 -1.76
CA VAL A 135 -6.70 2.41 -2.92
C VAL A 135 -5.71 1.26 -2.71
N LEU A 136 -6.20 0.03 -2.73
CA LEU A 136 -5.38 -1.18 -2.58
C LEU A 136 -5.93 -2.35 -3.42
N ASN A 137 -5.23 -3.49 -3.37
CA ASN A 137 -5.70 -4.73 -3.99
C ASN A 137 -6.97 -5.26 -3.33
N GLU A 138 -7.84 -5.91 -4.11
CA GLU A 138 -9.06 -6.58 -3.62
C GLU A 138 -8.75 -7.71 -2.63
N HIS A 139 -7.71 -8.50 -2.92
CA HIS A 139 -7.23 -9.63 -2.14
C HIS A 139 -5.70 -9.73 -2.22
N ALA A 140 -5.06 -10.42 -1.26
CA ALA A 140 -3.64 -10.76 -1.34
C ALA A 140 -3.35 -11.77 -2.47
N GLU A 141 -2.14 -11.78 -3.04
CA GLU A 141 -1.83 -12.57 -4.25
C GLU A 141 -1.70 -14.07 -4.00
N THR A 142 -1.20 -14.46 -2.83
CA THR A 142 -0.91 -15.86 -2.51
C THR A 142 -1.55 -16.28 -1.19
N VAL A 143 -1.90 -17.58 -1.07
CA VAL A 143 -2.50 -18.14 0.14
C VAL A 143 -1.62 -17.92 1.39
N LYS A 144 -0.29 -17.91 1.26
CA LYS A 144 0.63 -17.62 2.39
C LYS A 144 0.56 -16.15 2.80
N GLU A 145 0.55 -15.23 1.82
CA GLU A 145 0.38 -13.79 2.08
C GLU A 145 -1.01 -13.47 2.63
N GLU A 146 -2.04 -14.17 2.16
CA GLU A 146 -3.42 -14.05 2.65
C GLU A 146 -3.53 -14.41 4.14
N ILE A 147 -2.82 -15.45 4.58
CA ILE A 147 -2.86 -15.88 5.99
C ILE A 147 -2.16 -14.90 6.92
N ALA A 148 -0.97 -14.40 6.58
CA ALA A 148 -0.21 -13.53 7.48
C ALA A 148 -0.51 -12.03 7.28
N VAL A 149 -0.37 -11.54 6.05
CA VAL A 149 -0.56 -10.13 5.70
C VAL A 149 -2.04 -9.82 5.52
N GLY A 150 -2.82 -10.73 4.92
CA GLY A 150 -4.26 -10.55 4.70
C GLY A 150 -5.05 -10.42 6.00
N LEU A 151 -4.82 -11.28 7.01
CA LEU A 151 -5.47 -11.14 8.32
C LEU A 151 -5.07 -9.84 9.05
N ALA A 152 -3.78 -9.48 9.04
CA ALA A 152 -3.31 -8.24 9.64
C ALA A 152 -3.93 -7.01 8.96
N GLN A 153 -4.01 -7.01 7.63
CA GLN A 153 -4.68 -5.97 6.86
C GLN A 153 -6.18 -5.93 7.15
N ALA A 154 -6.87 -7.07 7.16
CA ALA A 154 -8.29 -7.15 7.48
C ALA A 154 -8.59 -6.55 8.87
N LYS A 155 -7.70 -6.79 9.84
CA LYS A 155 -7.78 -6.17 11.18
C LYS A 155 -7.61 -4.65 11.12
N VAL A 156 -6.55 -4.14 10.50
CA VAL A 156 -6.30 -2.69 10.39
C VAL A 156 -7.47 -1.99 9.67
N LEU A 157 -7.94 -2.54 8.53
CA LEU A 157 -9.07 -1.96 7.79
C LEU A 157 -10.37 -1.99 8.59
N LYS A 158 -10.60 -3.03 9.41
CA LYS A 158 -11.74 -3.08 10.34
C LYS A 158 -11.64 -1.97 11.40
N GLU A 159 -10.47 -1.83 12.02
CA GLU A 159 -10.22 -0.79 13.04
C GLU A 159 -10.40 0.63 12.47
N LEU A 160 -10.00 0.88 11.22
CA LEU A 160 -10.25 2.16 10.54
C LEU A 160 -11.73 2.42 10.29
N ARG A 161 -12.49 1.41 9.83
CA ARG A 161 -13.95 1.51 9.65
C ARG A 161 -14.67 1.77 10.97
N GLU A 162 -14.22 1.15 12.06
CA GLU A 162 -14.75 1.41 13.40
C GLU A 162 -14.34 2.80 13.92
N ALA A 163 -13.13 3.26 13.60
CA ALA A 163 -12.63 4.57 14.02
C ALA A 163 -13.38 5.75 13.38
N VAL A 164 -13.77 5.62 12.11
CA VAL A 164 -14.56 6.65 11.42
C VAL A 164 -16.05 6.60 11.80
N ALA A 165 -16.55 5.48 12.31
CA ALA A 165 -17.95 5.33 12.69
C ALA A 165 -18.34 6.32 13.80
N GLY A 166 -19.25 7.24 13.49
CA GLY A 166 -19.69 8.29 14.41
C GLY A 166 -18.76 9.51 14.47
N SER A 167 -17.75 9.57 13.61
CA SER A 167 -16.91 10.75 13.37
C SER A 167 -17.51 11.63 12.25
N PRO A 168 -17.26 12.95 12.24
CA PRO A 168 -17.56 13.81 11.08
C PRO A 168 -16.61 13.57 9.90
N ASN A 169 -15.53 12.79 10.09
CA ASN A 169 -14.58 12.46 9.04
C ASN A 169 -15.10 11.34 8.14
N HIS A 170 -14.46 11.14 7.00
CA HIS A 170 -14.86 10.18 5.97
C HIS A 170 -13.70 9.24 5.62
N LEU A 171 -14.05 7.98 5.34
CA LEU A 171 -13.10 6.95 4.92
C LEU A 171 -13.68 6.18 3.73
N GLY A 172 -12.99 6.25 2.61
CA GLY A 172 -13.24 5.47 1.42
C GLY A 172 -12.12 4.47 1.19
N ILE A 173 -12.45 3.18 1.06
CA ILE A 173 -11.48 2.12 0.77
C ILE A 173 -11.89 1.46 -0.54
N TYR A 174 -11.01 1.47 -1.52
CA TYR A 174 -11.33 1.12 -2.90
C TYR A 174 -10.31 0.17 -3.52
N PHE A 175 -10.75 -0.52 -4.57
CA PHE A 175 -9.90 -1.17 -5.56
C PHE A 175 -10.41 -0.79 -6.95
N THR A 176 -9.61 -1.05 -7.99
CA THR A 176 -10.01 -0.74 -9.38
C THR A 176 -9.99 -1.98 -10.26
N VAL A 177 -10.88 -2.02 -11.26
CA VAL A 177 -10.97 -3.09 -12.24
C VAL A 177 -10.63 -2.57 -13.64
N PRO A 178 -10.14 -3.41 -14.58
CA PRO A 178 -9.92 -2.97 -15.95
C PRO A 178 -11.25 -2.61 -16.63
N ARG A 179 -11.18 -1.77 -17.66
CA ARG A 179 -12.34 -1.49 -18.51
C ARG A 179 -12.73 -2.76 -19.26
N THR A 180 -14.00 -3.12 -19.18
CA THR A 180 -14.64 -4.19 -19.93
C THR A 180 -15.79 -3.65 -20.79
N GLU A 181 -16.31 -4.49 -21.69
CA GLU A 181 -17.53 -4.18 -22.43
C GLU A 181 -18.73 -3.97 -21.48
N PRO A 182 -19.72 -3.12 -21.85
CA PRO A 182 -20.90 -2.91 -21.02
C PRO A 182 -21.60 -4.22 -20.64
N GLY A 183 -21.83 -4.42 -19.35
CA GLY A 183 -22.48 -5.63 -18.81
C GLY A 183 -21.55 -6.83 -18.59
N VAL A 184 -20.26 -6.71 -18.90
CA VAL A 184 -19.26 -7.76 -18.64
C VAL A 184 -18.49 -7.43 -17.37
N GLU A 185 -18.59 -8.29 -16.36
CA GLU A 185 -17.79 -8.14 -15.14
C GLU A 185 -16.32 -8.55 -15.39
N PRO A 186 -15.34 -7.73 -14.99
CA PRO A 186 -13.93 -8.06 -15.09
C PRO A 186 -13.58 -9.33 -14.33
N ARG A 187 -12.74 -10.18 -14.92
CA ARG A 187 -12.29 -11.43 -14.27
C ARG A 187 -11.32 -11.20 -13.12
N HIS A 188 -10.57 -10.10 -13.17
CA HIS A 188 -9.54 -9.75 -12.20
C HIS A 188 -9.58 -8.25 -11.93
N ALA A 189 -9.36 -7.86 -10.68
CA ALA A 189 -8.99 -6.49 -10.34
C ALA A 189 -7.67 -6.10 -11.01
N THR A 190 -7.47 -4.79 -11.18
CA THR A 190 -6.17 -4.22 -11.49
C THR A 190 -5.31 -4.37 -10.24
N TYR A 191 -4.11 -4.90 -10.41
CA TYR A 191 -3.16 -5.06 -9.34
C TYR A 191 -2.53 -3.71 -8.99
N ILE A 192 -2.76 -3.24 -7.76
CA ILE A 192 -2.20 -2.00 -7.24
C ILE A 192 -0.83 -2.34 -6.64
N HIS A 193 0.23 -1.83 -7.26
CA HIS A 193 1.61 -1.99 -6.80
C HIS A 193 2.25 -0.67 -6.37
N SER A 194 1.55 0.45 -6.54
CA SER A 194 2.01 1.77 -6.08
C SER A 194 2.23 1.80 -4.57
N LYS A 195 3.12 2.70 -4.13
CA LYS A 195 3.30 3.11 -2.74
C LYS A 195 3.37 4.63 -2.70
N LEU A 196 2.19 5.23 -2.60
CA LEU A 196 1.96 6.66 -2.74
C LEU A 196 1.19 7.18 -1.53
N LEU A 197 1.64 8.30 -0.98
CA LEU A 197 0.92 9.10 0.01
C LEU A 197 0.85 10.55 -0.46
N ILE A 198 -0.35 11.12 -0.51
CA ILE A 198 -0.60 12.54 -0.73
C ILE A 198 -1.42 13.07 0.44
N VAL A 199 -1.00 14.19 1.02
CA VAL A 199 -1.71 14.87 2.12
C VAL A 199 -1.99 16.32 1.74
N ASP A 200 -3.27 16.71 1.79
CA ASP A 200 -3.77 18.08 1.57
C ASP A 200 -3.30 18.76 0.27
N ASP A 201 -2.89 17.98 -0.74
CA ASP A 201 -2.17 18.46 -1.93
C ASP A 201 -0.87 19.26 -1.60
N CYS A 202 -0.41 19.21 -0.35
CA CYS A 202 0.75 19.95 0.17
C CYS A 202 1.98 19.05 0.35
N PHE A 203 1.77 17.77 0.56
CA PHE A 203 2.82 16.78 0.71
C PHE A 203 2.54 15.58 -0.20
N MET A 204 3.58 15.08 -0.86
CA MET A 204 3.52 13.85 -1.65
C MET A 204 4.79 13.02 -1.44
N SER A 205 4.61 11.73 -1.18
CA SER A 205 5.68 10.73 -1.07
C SER A 205 5.39 9.55 -1.99
N VAL A 206 6.39 9.15 -2.78
CA VAL A 206 6.33 8.00 -3.69
C VAL A 206 7.61 7.17 -3.57
N GLY A 207 7.50 5.84 -3.58
CA GLY A 207 8.68 4.99 -3.54
C GLY A 207 8.37 3.51 -3.44
N SER A 208 9.21 2.78 -2.70
CA SER A 208 9.11 1.32 -2.58
C SER A 208 8.42 0.85 -1.29
N ALA A 209 8.36 1.68 -0.25
CA ALA A 209 7.89 1.27 1.07
C ALA A 209 6.37 1.00 1.12
N ASN A 210 5.97 -0.25 1.30
CA ASN A 210 4.58 -0.59 1.60
C ASN A 210 4.20 -0.15 3.03
N LEU A 211 2.90 -0.01 3.31
CA LEU A 211 2.38 0.23 4.66
C LEU A 211 2.26 -1.09 5.45
N THR A 212 3.35 -1.85 5.54
CA THR A 212 3.43 -3.10 6.30
C THR A 212 4.41 -2.95 7.46
N ASN A 213 4.28 -3.76 8.52
CA ASN A 213 5.28 -3.80 9.59
C ASN A 213 6.68 -4.10 9.05
N ARG A 214 6.79 -4.89 7.97
CA ARG A 214 8.08 -5.27 7.37
C ARG A 214 8.76 -4.10 6.66
N SER A 215 8.06 -3.43 5.74
CA SER A 215 8.59 -2.28 5.01
C SER A 215 8.85 -1.06 5.89
N THR A 216 8.24 -0.99 7.09
CA THR A 216 8.46 0.13 8.02
C THR A 216 9.63 -0.08 8.99
N CYS A 217 10.20 -1.28 9.10
CA CYS A 217 11.32 -1.50 10.04
C CYS A 217 12.38 -2.55 9.69
N ILE A 218 12.13 -3.41 8.69
CA ILE A 218 13.01 -4.55 8.35
C ILE A 218 13.58 -4.41 6.95
N ASP A 219 12.73 -4.20 5.95
CA ASP A 219 13.22 -4.12 4.56
C ASP A 219 13.94 -2.80 4.32
N THR A 220 14.90 -2.82 3.40
CA THR A 220 15.53 -1.59 2.90
C THR A 220 14.61 -0.94 1.87
N GLU A 221 14.08 0.24 2.16
CA GLU A 221 13.15 0.96 1.30
C GLU A 221 13.66 2.37 1.00
N LEU A 222 13.21 2.95 -0.11
CA LEU A 222 13.54 4.31 -0.50
C LEU A 222 12.30 5.00 -1.09
N ASN A 223 11.99 6.17 -0.54
CA ASN A 223 10.98 7.07 -1.07
C ASN A 223 11.60 8.42 -1.43
N ILE A 224 10.91 9.07 -2.35
CA ILE A 224 11.07 10.47 -2.71
C ILE A 224 9.88 11.22 -2.13
N ALA A 225 10.14 12.36 -1.49
CA ALA A 225 9.09 13.22 -0.94
C ALA A 225 9.26 14.67 -1.40
N VAL A 226 8.12 15.34 -1.58
CA VAL A 226 8.03 16.78 -1.87
C VAL A 226 7.02 17.42 -0.93
N GLU A 227 7.29 18.65 -0.52
CA GLU A 227 6.46 19.39 0.42
C GLU A 227 6.39 20.86 0.01
N VAL A 228 5.18 21.42 0.01
CA VAL A 228 4.89 22.83 -0.19
C VAL A 228 5.44 23.64 0.98
N GLN A 229 6.16 24.71 0.66
CA GLN A 229 6.87 25.51 1.64
C GLN A 229 6.56 26.98 1.42
N GLY A 230 6.03 27.64 2.45
CA GLY A 230 5.45 28.99 2.28
C GLY A 230 4.25 28.94 1.35
N GLU A 231 4.13 29.93 0.46
CA GLU A 231 3.02 30.07 -0.50
C GLU A 231 3.39 29.49 -1.89
N ASP A 232 3.86 28.23 -1.95
CA ASP A 232 4.22 27.56 -3.22
C ASP A 232 2.99 26.93 -3.89
N GLU A 233 2.13 27.79 -4.42
CA GLU A 233 0.89 27.40 -5.13
C GLU A 233 1.14 26.56 -6.38
N GLU A 234 2.31 26.74 -7.02
CA GLU A 234 2.68 25.99 -8.23
C GLU A 234 2.89 24.51 -7.90
N LEU A 235 3.65 24.22 -6.82
CA LEU A 235 3.83 22.86 -6.33
C LEU A 235 2.50 22.27 -5.86
N MET A 236 1.72 23.00 -5.07
CA MET A 236 0.41 22.54 -4.59
C MET A 236 -0.53 22.16 -5.75
N SER A 237 -0.61 23.01 -6.78
CA SER A 237 -1.42 22.76 -7.97
C SER A 237 -0.93 21.53 -8.74
N SER A 238 0.38 21.32 -8.85
CA SER A 238 0.94 20.16 -9.54
C SER A 238 0.70 18.83 -8.79
N ILE A 239 0.78 18.83 -7.45
CA ILE A 239 0.44 17.65 -6.62
C ILE A 239 -1.05 17.33 -6.77
N ARG A 240 -1.92 18.36 -6.71
CA ARG A 240 -3.36 18.21 -6.96
C ARG A 240 -3.65 17.61 -8.34
N ALA A 241 -2.95 18.08 -9.37
CA ALA A 241 -3.09 17.56 -10.73
C ALA A 241 -2.67 16.08 -10.82
N ALA A 242 -1.57 15.69 -10.16
CA ALA A 242 -1.16 14.29 -10.08
C ALA A 242 -2.22 13.41 -9.40
N ARG A 243 -2.75 13.83 -8.25
CA ARG A 243 -3.85 13.14 -7.57
C ARG A 243 -5.10 13.00 -8.45
N ARG A 244 -5.51 14.07 -9.12
CA ARG A 244 -6.66 14.05 -10.05
C ARG A 244 -6.43 13.09 -11.20
N SER A 245 -5.22 13.08 -11.78
CA SER A 245 -4.85 12.16 -12.86
C SER A 245 -4.93 10.70 -12.44
N LEU A 246 -4.42 10.37 -11.24
CA LEU A 246 -4.49 9.01 -10.68
C LEU A 246 -5.92 8.57 -10.43
N LEU A 247 -6.73 9.42 -9.78
CA LEU A 247 -8.14 9.12 -9.53
C LEU A 247 -8.94 8.99 -10.83
N ALA A 248 -8.68 9.84 -11.82
CA ALA A 248 -9.30 9.75 -13.15
C ALA A 248 -8.96 8.42 -13.83
N GLU A 249 -7.71 7.94 -13.72
CA GLU A 249 -7.32 6.60 -14.18
C GLU A 249 -8.12 5.51 -13.46
N HIS A 250 -8.15 5.53 -12.12
CA HIS A 250 -8.84 4.53 -11.29
C HIS A 250 -10.34 4.48 -11.53
N LEU A 251 -10.94 5.60 -11.89
CA LEU A 251 -12.34 5.72 -12.32
C LEU A 251 -12.52 5.32 -13.79
N GLY A 252 -11.50 5.50 -14.63
CA GLY A 252 -11.62 5.35 -16.08
C GLY A 252 -12.37 6.53 -16.72
N VAL A 253 -12.15 7.74 -16.22
CA VAL A 253 -12.67 8.98 -16.79
C VAL A 253 -11.52 9.84 -17.31
N ALA A 254 -11.82 10.84 -18.13
CA ALA A 254 -10.79 11.73 -18.68
C ALA A 254 -10.23 12.70 -17.62
N ASP A 255 -11.08 13.15 -16.70
CA ASP A 255 -10.70 14.05 -15.61
C ASP A 255 -11.69 13.90 -14.44
N LEU A 256 -11.23 14.29 -13.25
CA LEU A 256 -12.02 14.40 -12.03
C LEU A 256 -11.89 15.83 -11.48
N GLU A 257 -12.91 16.66 -11.72
CA GLU A 257 -12.90 18.07 -11.29
C GLU A 257 -13.09 18.26 -9.78
N GLN A 258 -13.66 17.27 -9.08
CA GLN A 258 -14.09 17.41 -7.69
C GLN A 258 -12.90 17.49 -6.72
N THR A 259 -12.94 18.49 -5.83
CA THR A 259 -11.88 18.76 -4.83
C THR A 259 -12.34 18.63 -3.38
N GLU A 260 -13.65 18.61 -3.12
CA GLU A 260 -14.23 18.55 -1.77
C GLU A 260 -15.24 17.40 -1.66
N GLY A 261 -15.39 16.80 -0.48
CA GLY A 261 -16.30 15.66 -0.28
C GLY A 261 -15.93 14.47 -1.18
N LEU A 262 -14.64 14.23 -1.32
CA LEU A 262 -14.10 13.28 -2.30
C LEU A 262 -14.57 11.86 -2.01
N VAL A 263 -14.62 11.45 -0.75
CA VAL A 263 -15.10 10.12 -0.37
C VAL A 263 -16.56 9.92 -0.79
N ALA A 264 -17.42 10.93 -0.59
CA ALA A 264 -18.84 10.83 -0.97
C ALA A 264 -19.03 10.65 -2.48
N GLU A 265 -18.28 11.40 -3.29
CA GLU A 265 -18.29 11.27 -4.76
C GLU A 265 -17.80 9.88 -5.22
N LEU A 266 -16.68 9.42 -4.66
CA LEU A 266 -16.12 8.11 -4.99
C LEU A 266 -17.05 6.97 -4.55
N ASP A 267 -17.71 7.11 -3.40
CA ASP A 267 -18.70 6.16 -2.91
C ASP A 267 -19.90 6.06 -3.85
N GLU A 268 -20.46 7.19 -4.30
CA GLU A 268 -21.57 7.20 -5.26
C GLU A 268 -21.19 6.47 -6.55
N ARG A 269 -20.03 6.79 -7.12
CA ARG A 269 -19.53 6.17 -8.36
C ARG A 269 -19.27 4.68 -8.21
N ALA A 270 -18.61 4.28 -7.12
CA ALA A 270 -18.30 2.89 -6.85
C ALA A 270 -19.59 2.07 -6.63
N ASN A 271 -20.58 2.60 -5.93
CA ASN A 271 -21.88 1.97 -5.71
C ASN A 271 -22.70 1.84 -6.99
N ALA A 272 -22.65 2.87 -7.86
CA ALA A 272 -23.32 2.82 -9.15
C ALA A 272 -22.67 1.83 -10.13
N ARG A 273 -21.43 1.35 -9.85
CA ARG A 273 -20.63 0.44 -10.70
C ARG A 273 -20.52 0.91 -12.16
N ARG A 274 -20.62 2.23 -12.40
CA ARG A 274 -20.54 2.83 -13.74
C ARG A 274 -19.10 2.95 -14.24
N ASP A 275 -18.20 3.16 -13.29
CA ASP A 275 -16.79 3.45 -13.51
C ASP A 275 -15.94 2.21 -13.21
N ARG A 276 -14.62 2.32 -13.22
CA ARG A 276 -13.66 1.24 -12.89
C ARG A 276 -13.45 1.04 -11.39
N LEU A 277 -13.77 2.04 -10.57
CA LEU A 277 -13.57 1.98 -9.12
C LEU A 277 -14.63 1.10 -8.43
N ARG A 278 -14.23 0.37 -7.39
CA ARG A 278 -15.07 -0.51 -6.58
C ARG A 278 -14.78 -0.30 -5.10
N GLN A 279 -15.80 -0.47 -4.26
CA GLN A 279 -15.65 -0.50 -2.81
C GLN A 279 -14.89 -1.74 -2.39
N HIS A 280 -13.87 -1.59 -1.56
CA HIS A 280 -13.15 -2.72 -0.97
C HIS A 280 -14.06 -3.47 0.00
N PRO A 281 -14.15 -4.81 -0.09
CA PRO A 281 -15.03 -5.59 0.77
C PRO A 281 -14.66 -5.43 2.25
N SER A 282 -15.67 -5.53 3.12
CA SER A 282 -15.44 -5.76 4.55
C SER A 282 -15.00 -7.22 4.77
N PRO A 283 -14.28 -7.53 5.85
CA PRO A 283 -13.93 -8.92 6.17
C PRO A 283 -15.18 -9.81 6.17
N THR A 284 -15.04 -11.02 5.65
CA THR A 284 -16.06 -12.08 5.68
C THR A 284 -16.36 -12.51 7.13
N GLU A 285 -17.49 -13.17 7.37
CA GLU A 285 -17.81 -13.68 8.72
C GLU A 285 -16.75 -14.66 9.25
N SER A 286 -16.22 -15.53 8.39
CA SER A 286 -15.14 -16.44 8.75
C SER A 286 -13.85 -15.70 9.11
N GLU A 287 -13.48 -14.65 8.37
CA GLU A 287 -12.33 -13.81 8.75
C GLU A 287 -12.59 -13.08 10.07
N LYS A 288 -13.80 -12.59 10.32
CA LYS A 288 -14.17 -11.96 11.60
C LYS A 288 -14.04 -12.95 12.76
N GLU A 289 -14.49 -14.19 12.59
CA GLU A 289 -14.35 -15.24 13.59
C GLU A 289 -12.88 -15.52 13.91
N ILE A 290 -12.02 -15.64 12.89
CA ILE A 290 -10.58 -15.82 13.06
C ILE A 290 -9.96 -14.64 13.81
N LEU A 291 -10.29 -13.40 13.42
CA LEU A 291 -9.78 -12.18 14.04
C LEU A 291 -10.22 -11.99 15.50
N ASN A 292 -11.31 -12.62 15.93
CA ASN A 292 -11.76 -12.59 17.32
C ASN A 292 -11.01 -13.59 18.21
N VAL A 293 -10.40 -14.62 17.62
CA VAL A 293 -9.72 -15.71 18.33
C VAL A 293 -8.20 -15.55 18.28
N ILE A 294 -7.68 -15.06 17.16
CA ILE A 294 -6.26 -14.92 16.89
C ILE A 294 -5.95 -13.45 16.62
N ASP A 295 -4.97 -12.90 17.35
CA ASP A 295 -4.40 -11.61 16.98
C ASP A 295 -3.32 -11.81 15.90
N PRO A 296 -3.59 -11.48 14.63
CA PRO A 296 -2.60 -11.65 13.56
C PRO A 296 -1.36 -10.80 13.78
N MET A 297 -1.45 -9.74 14.59
CA MET A 297 -0.32 -8.86 14.91
C MET A 297 0.67 -9.52 15.89
N VAL A 298 0.29 -10.64 16.51
CA VAL A 298 1.10 -11.39 17.50
C VAL A 298 1.53 -12.75 16.95
N LEU A 299 1.04 -13.13 15.76
CA LEU A 299 1.44 -14.39 15.13
C LEU A 299 2.95 -14.39 14.85
N PRO A 300 3.65 -15.51 15.06
CA PRO A 300 5.10 -15.64 14.86
C PRO A 300 5.45 -15.76 13.37
N PHE A 301 4.81 -14.98 12.52
CA PHE A 301 5.33 -14.67 11.20
C PHE A 301 6.37 -13.58 11.43
N ASP A 302 7.57 -13.99 11.84
CA ASP A 302 8.71 -13.08 11.86
C ASP A 302 8.89 -12.59 10.41
N PRO A 303 8.57 -11.32 10.09
CA PRO A 303 8.69 -10.82 8.73
C PRO A 303 10.16 -10.74 8.29
N GLY A 304 11.11 -10.94 9.21
CA GLY A 304 12.55 -11.02 8.97
C GLY A 304 13.14 -12.45 8.97
N ALA A 305 12.32 -13.50 9.11
CA ALA A 305 12.82 -14.86 8.95
C ALA A 305 13.21 -15.12 7.47
N PRO A 306 14.39 -15.67 7.19
CA PRO A 306 14.76 -16.04 5.82
C PRO A 306 13.76 -17.06 5.27
N GLU A 307 13.51 -17.03 3.95
CA GLU A 307 12.71 -18.07 3.27
C GLU A 307 13.34 -19.44 3.53
N VAL A 308 12.82 -20.16 4.51
CA VAL A 308 13.22 -21.55 4.75
C VAL A 308 12.47 -22.43 3.77
N ASP A 309 13.24 -23.21 3.02
CA ASP A 309 12.83 -24.22 2.04
C ASP A 309 11.49 -24.91 2.39
N ASP A 310 10.67 -25.10 1.35
CA ASP A 310 9.21 -25.26 1.28
C ASP A 310 8.61 -26.48 2.03
N ARG A 311 9.38 -27.16 2.88
CA ARG A 311 9.02 -28.43 3.50
C ARG A 311 8.95 -28.43 5.02
N SER A 312 9.31 -27.33 5.69
CA SER A 312 9.49 -27.34 7.16
C SER A 312 8.40 -26.64 7.98
N ILE A 313 7.57 -25.78 7.39
CA ILE A 313 6.54 -25.00 8.13
C ILE A 313 5.27 -25.83 8.41
N PHE A 314 5.12 -27.02 7.79
CA PHE A 314 3.96 -27.89 7.96
C PHE A 314 4.08 -28.92 9.10
N VAL A 315 5.19 -28.93 9.86
CA VAL A 315 5.33 -29.88 10.98
C VAL A 315 5.04 -29.17 12.31
N GLY A 316 3.76 -29.20 12.68
CA GLY A 316 3.29 -29.04 14.06
C GLY A 316 2.99 -27.61 14.50
N GLY A 317 1.73 -27.17 14.33
CA GLY A 317 1.21 -26.06 15.14
C GLY A 317 -0.04 -25.38 14.63
N VAL A 318 -0.17 -25.19 13.31
CA VAL A 318 -1.30 -24.42 12.74
C VAL A 318 -2.16 -25.28 11.80
N GLY A 319 -1.55 -26.14 10.97
CA GLY A 319 -2.29 -27.05 10.08
C GLY A 319 -3.25 -27.99 10.81
N ALA A 320 -2.85 -28.52 11.96
CA ALA A 320 -3.70 -29.38 12.78
C ALA A 320 -4.86 -28.63 13.47
N LEU A 321 -4.74 -27.31 13.67
CA LEU A 321 -5.84 -26.48 14.15
C LEU A 321 -6.84 -26.27 13.01
N TRP A 322 -6.36 -25.95 11.81
CA TRP A 322 -7.16 -25.68 10.63
C TRP A 322 -7.93 -26.91 10.10
N ASP A 323 -7.31 -28.09 10.07
CA ASP A 323 -7.99 -29.34 9.70
C ASP A 323 -9.18 -29.66 10.61
N ARG A 324 -9.12 -29.20 11.86
CA ARG A 324 -10.19 -29.38 12.86
C ARG A 324 -11.30 -28.34 12.75
N PHE A 325 -11.06 -27.21 12.08
CA PHE A 325 -12.04 -26.14 11.86
C PHE A 325 -12.75 -26.24 10.50
N ILE A 326 -12.08 -26.78 9.46
CA ILE A 326 -12.68 -26.97 8.14
C ILE A 326 -13.55 -28.24 8.08
N ALA A 327 -13.20 -29.27 8.85
CA ALA A 327 -14.03 -30.47 8.96
C ALA A 327 -15.26 -30.17 9.85
N GLY A 328 -16.37 -29.76 9.23
CA GLY A 328 -17.70 -29.78 9.86
C GLY A 328 -18.05 -31.16 10.46
N PRO A 329 -19.14 -31.28 11.25
CA PRO A 329 -19.42 -32.50 12.00
C PRO A 329 -19.47 -33.71 11.06
N ALA A 330 -18.67 -34.73 11.37
CA ALA A 330 -18.54 -35.92 10.56
C ALA A 330 -19.92 -36.57 10.32
N PRO A 331 -20.25 -37.01 9.08
CA PRO A 331 -21.45 -37.78 8.83
C PRO A 331 -21.40 -39.07 9.67
N GLY A 332 -22.48 -39.34 10.40
CA GLY A 332 -22.59 -40.47 11.32
C GLY A 332 -22.24 -41.81 10.66
N GLU A 333 -21.50 -42.63 11.40
CA GLU A 333 -21.36 -44.05 11.16
C GLU A 333 -22.74 -44.70 11.16
N TYR A 334 -23.28 -44.99 9.97
CA TYR A 334 -24.35 -45.97 9.82
C TYR A 334 -23.75 -47.35 10.11
N LEU A 335 -24.05 -47.86 11.30
CA LEU A 335 -24.01 -49.28 11.62
C LEU A 335 -25.04 -50.01 10.74
N GLU A 336 -24.61 -50.64 9.65
CA GLU A 336 -25.38 -51.69 9.00
C GLU A 336 -25.05 -53.04 9.63
N ASP A 337 -25.96 -53.47 10.50
CA ASP A 337 -26.11 -54.81 11.04
C ASP A 337 -26.48 -55.78 9.89
N ARG A 338 -25.48 -56.53 9.38
CA ARG A 338 -25.73 -57.71 8.54
C ARG A 338 -25.77 -58.97 9.41
N ARG A 339 -26.96 -59.29 9.91
CA ARG A 339 -27.35 -60.66 10.28
C ARG A 339 -28.37 -61.20 9.26
N THR A 340 -27.90 -62.04 8.34
CA THR A 340 -28.67 -63.16 7.77
C THR A 340 -27.70 -64.19 7.18
N ALA A 341 -27.29 -65.13 8.04
CA ALA A 341 -27.25 -66.60 7.85
C ALA A 341 -26.32 -67.18 8.92
#